data_AF-A0A847TA57-F1
#
_entry.id   AF-A0A847TA57-F1
#
_cell.length_a   1.000
_cell.length_b   1.000
_cell.length_c   1.000
_cell.angle_alpha   90.00
_cell.angle_beta   90.00
_cell.angle_gamma   90.00
#
_symmetry.space_group_name_H-M   'P 1'
#
loop_
_entity.id
_entity.type
_entity.pdbx_description
1 polymer ?
#
loop_
_entity_poly.entity_id
_entity_poly.type
_entity_poly.pdbx_seq_one_letter_code
_entity_poly.pdbx_strand_id
1 'polypeptide(L)'
;MYLAVSFRTAGIMQEDIVTTYFSERHKQLRVADLEQRLIAGGTEKADASRAAASGFDAYFKKQLRTKGLKAAIFFGIGLIFLIKIITLTNREEGSFMQVSLSLALVAFALVRGLIWGVQLFALKEEINTFKDLRNL
;
A
#
# COMPACT_ATOMS: atom_id res chain seq x y z
N MET A 1 -17.47 6.51 37.83
CA MET A 1 -16.14 5.92 37.54
C MET A 1 -16.17 4.66 36.66
N TYR A 2 -17.34 4.05 36.39
CA TYR A 2 -17.47 2.84 35.54
C TYR A 2 -17.44 3.11 34.01
N LEU A 3 -17.81 4.31 33.56
CA LEU A 3 -17.81 4.66 32.13
C LEU A 3 -16.40 4.73 31.55
N ALA A 4 -15.44 5.32 32.27
CA ALA A 4 -14.07 5.49 31.78
C ALA A 4 -13.31 4.15 31.59
N VAL A 5 -13.67 3.11 32.34
CA VAL A 5 -13.05 1.78 32.22
C VAL A 5 -13.59 1.06 30.98
N SER A 6 -14.90 1.08 30.75
CA SER A 6 -15.53 0.43 29.58
C SER A 6 -15.05 1.00 28.25
N PHE A 7 -14.94 2.33 28.12
CA PHE A 7 -14.38 2.97 26.91
C PHE A 7 -12.90 2.60 26.68
N ARG A 8 -12.11 2.48 27.76
CA ARG A 8 -10.70 2.11 27.66
C ARG A 8 -10.53 0.66 27.23
N THR A 9 -11.35 -0.26 27.73
CA THR A 9 -11.32 -1.67 27.33
C THR A 9 -11.79 -1.86 25.87
N ALA A 10 -12.82 -1.11 25.44
CA ALA A 10 -13.28 -1.13 24.06
C ALA A 10 -12.23 -0.59 23.07
N GLY A 11 -11.53 0.49 23.42
CA GLY A 11 -10.42 1.03 22.63
C GLY A 11 -9.24 0.06 22.50
N ILE A 12 -8.87 -0.63 23.59
CA ILE A 12 -7.80 -1.64 23.57
C ILE A 12 -8.19 -2.85 22.70
N MET A 13 -9.43 -3.35 22.79
CA MET A 13 -9.90 -4.44 21.92
C MET A 13 -9.95 -4.05 20.44
N GLN A 14 -10.34 -2.81 20.14
CA GLN A 14 -10.35 -2.30 18.78
C GLN A 14 -8.92 -2.23 18.18
N GLU A 15 -7.96 -1.69 18.93
CA GLU A 15 -6.55 -1.63 18.51
C GLU A 15 -5.93 -3.02 18.32
N ASP A 16 -6.25 -3.99 19.20
CA ASP A 16 -5.78 -5.36 19.10
C ASP A 16 -6.35 -6.08 17.85
N ILE A 17 -7.64 -5.88 17.54
CA ILE A 17 -8.28 -6.46 16.34
C ILE A 17 -7.64 -5.90 15.06
N VAL A 18 -7.42 -4.58 15.00
CA VAL A 18 -6.77 -3.93 13.85
C VAL A 18 -5.35 -4.43 13.65
N THR A 19 -4.58 -4.51 14.74
CA THR A 19 -3.18 -4.97 14.69
C THR A 19 -3.09 -6.43 14.27
N THR A 20 -3.95 -7.28 14.83
CA THR A 20 -4.03 -8.71 14.50
C THR A 20 -4.40 -8.90 13.03
N TYR A 21 -5.41 -8.17 12.54
CA TYR A 21 -5.84 -8.22 11.14
C TYR A 21 -4.71 -7.92 10.16
N PHE A 22 -3.91 -6.87 10.39
CA PHE A 22 -2.80 -6.56 9.50
C PHE A 22 -1.58 -7.48 9.66
N SER A 23 -1.51 -8.27 10.74
CA SER A 23 -0.46 -9.27 10.97
C SER A 23 -0.77 -10.62 10.32
N GLU A 24 -2.06 -10.93 10.13
CA GLU A 24 -2.52 -12.14 9.44
C GLU A 24 -2.13 -12.13 7.96
N ARG A 25 -1.78 -13.31 7.42
CA ARG A 25 -1.53 -13.47 5.98
C ARG A 25 -2.85 -13.56 5.21
N HIS A 26 -3.47 -12.41 4.96
CA HIS A 26 -4.62 -12.33 4.09
C HIS A 26 -4.22 -12.51 2.62
N LYS A 27 -4.99 -13.32 1.87
CA LYS A 27 -4.88 -13.38 0.40
C LYS A 27 -5.21 -12.02 -0.23
N GLN A 28 -6.14 -11.29 0.37
CA GLN A 28 -6.53 -9.93 0.00
C GLN A 28 -6.99 -9.20 1.27
N LEU A 29 -6.42 -8.04 1.55
CA LEU A 29 -6.87 -7.18 2.64
C LEU A 29 -8.10 -6.41 2.15
N ARG A 30 -9.18 -6.40 2.93
CA ARG A 30 -10.40 -5.67 2.58
C ARG A 30 -10.91 -4.82 3.72
N VAL A 31 -11.30 -3.58 3.44
CA VAL A 31 -11.76 -2.64 4.49
C VAL A 31 -13.03 -3.15 5.17
N ALA A 32 -13.94 -3.74 4.38
CA ALA A 32 -15.18 -4.31 4.87
C ALA A 32 -14.98 -5.53 5.79
N ASP A 33 -13.94 -6.34 5.56
CA ASP A 33 -13.66 -7.50 6.41
C ASP A 33 -13.17 -7.05 7.80
N LEU A 34 -12.37 -5.98 7.85
CA LEU A 34 -11.95 -5.37 9.11
C LEU A 34 -13.14 -4.74 9.85
N GLU A 35 -14.03 -4.04 9.14
CA GLU A 35 -15.28 -3.50 9.71
C GLU A 35 -16.10 -4.62 10.37
N GLN A 36 -16.30 -5.75 9.69
CA GLN A 36 -17.04 -6.89 10.23
C GLN A 36 -16.40 -7.48 11.49
N ARG A 37 -15.07 -7.60 11.52
CA ARG A 37 -14.35 -8.08 12.72
C ARG A 37 -14.48 -7.12 13.90
N LEU A 38 -14.45 -5.82 13.65
CA LEU A 38 -14.67 -4.80 14.68
C LEU A 38 -16.09 -4.83 15.24
N ILE A 39 -17.09 -5.03 14.37
CA ILE A 39 -18.49 -5.22 14.80
C ILE A 39 -18.64 -6.50 15.61
N ALA A 40 -18.03 -7.61 15.18
CA ALA A 40 -18.04 -8.88 15.91
C ALA A 40 -17.33 -8.77 17.28
N GLY A 41 -16.34 -7.89 17.40
CA GLY A 41 -15.66 -7.54 18.65
C GLY A 41 -16.46 -6.62 19.58
N GLY A 42 -17.70 -6.24 19.22
CA GLY A 42 -18.58 -5.42 20.03
C GLY A 42 -18.50 -3.91 19.78
N THR A 43 -17.83 -3.48 18.70
CA THR A 43 -17.81 -2.06 18.31
C THR A 43 -19.10 -1.70 17.59
N GLU A 44 -19.70 -0.55 17.91
CA GLU A 44 -20.84 -0.04 17.14
C GLU A 44 -20.49 0.17 15.67
N LYS A 45 -21.44 -0.07 14.77
CA LYS A 45 -21.21 -0.05 13.31
C LYS A 45 -20.58 1.25 12.80
N ALA A 46 -20.99 2.40 13.34
CA ALA A 46 -20.46 3.71 12.94
C ALA A 46 -18.97 3.86 13.34
N ASP A 47 -18.63 3.47 14.57
CA ASP A 47 -17.26 3.54 15.07
C ASP A 47 -16.37 2.45 14.48
N ALA A 48 -16.92 1.26 14.19
CA ALA A 48 -16.25 0.20 13.46
C ALA A 48 -15.89 0.63 12.04
N SER A 49 -16.80 1.33 11.34
CA SER A 49 -16.54 1.86 9.99
C SER A 49 -15.42 2.90 10.01
N ARG A 50 -15.45 3.83 10.98
CA ARG A 50 -14.40 4.85 11.14
C ARG A 50 -13.04 4.24 11.48
N ALA A 51 -13.00 3.27 12.39
CA ALA A 51 -11.77 2.59 12.79
C ALA A 51 -11.19 1.68 11.70
N ALA A 52 -12.03 1.01 10.91
CA ALA A 52 -11.58 0.25 9.76
C ALA A 52 -10.95 1.17 8.70
N ALA A 53 -11.62 2.29 8.38
CA ALA A 53 -11.11 3.27 7.44
C ALA A 53 -9.79 3.90 7.91
N SER A 54 -9.69 4.30 9.18
CA SER A 54 -8.48 4.92 9.74
C SER A 54 -7.31 3.92 9.84
N GLY A 55 -7.58 2.66 10.18
CA GLY A 55 -6.59 1.58 10.18
C GLY A 55 -6.01 1.34 8.77
N PHE A 56 -6.87 1.31 7.76
CA PHE A 56 -6.45 1.19 6.37
C PHE A 56 -5.73 2.44 5.83
N ASP A 57 -6.12 3.65 6.24
CA ASP A 57 -5.39 4.89 5.89
C ASP A 57 -3.96 4.87 6.45
N ALA A 58 -3.80 4.44 7.71
CA ALA A 58 -2.49 4.29 8.34
C ALA A 58 -1.64 3.22 7.63
N TYR A 59 -2.25 2.08 7.30
CA TYR A 59 -1.60 1.02 6.53
C TYR A 59 -1.20 1.50 5.13
N PHE A 60 -2.09 2.21 4.43
CA PHE A 60 -1.83 2.79 3.11
C PHE A 60 -0.66 3.78 3.18
N LYS A 61 -0.62 4.68 4.17
CA LYS A 61 0.48 5.63 4.36
C LYS A 61 1.82 4.92 4.59
N LYS A 62 1.82 3.83 5.37
CA LYS A 62 3.01 2.98 5.58
C LYS A 62 3.47 2.32 4.29
N GLN A 63 2.54 1.74 3.52
CA GLN A 63 2.81 1.11 2.24
C GLN A 63 3.28 2.12 1.19
N LEU A 64 2.69 3.31 1.13
CA LEU A 64 3.09 4.37 0.22
C LEU A 64 4.52 4.83 0.50
N ARG A 65 4.91 4.96 1.78
CA ARG A 65 6.30 5.27 2.14
C ARG A 65 7.28 4.17 1.74
N THR A 66 6.93 2.89 1.91
CA THR A 66 7.87 1.80 1.60
C THR A 66 7.87 1.43 0.12
N LYS A 67 6.70 1.09 -0.44
CA LYS A 67 6.57 0.72 -1.86
C LYS A 67 6.75 1.92 -2.78
N GLY A 68 6.26 3.11 -2.40
CA GLY A 68 6.45 4.33 -3.19
C GLY A 68 7.90 4.78 -3.25
N LEU A 69 8.63 4.72 -2.11
CA LEU A 69 10.08 5.01 -2.12
C LEU A 69 10.85 3.99 -2.95
N LYS A 70 10.53 2.69 -2.84
CA LYS A 70 11.13 1.66 -3.69
C LYS A 70 10.86 1.94 -5.16
N ALA A 71 9.60 2.22 -5.53
CA ALA A 71 9.23 2.56 -6.90
C ALA A 71 10.02 3.78 -7.40
N ALA A 72 10.10 4.87 -6.63
CA ALA A 72 10.86 6.06 -6.98
C ALA A 72 12.35 5.76 -7.21
N ILE A 73 12.96 4.92 -6.36
CA ILE A 73 14.36 4.48 -6.54
C ILE A 73 14.51 3.67 -7.84
N PHE A 74 13.62 2.69 -8.10
CA PHE A 74 13.69 1.89 -9.32
C PHE A 74 13.47 2.73 -10.58
N PHE A 75 12.55 3.68 -10.55
CA PHE A 75 12.34 4.64 -11.65
C PHE A 75 13.56 5.55 -11.84
N GLY A 76 14.16 6.06 -10.75
CA GLY A 76 15.36 6.89 -10.81
C GLY A 76 16.56 6.14 -11.41
N ILE A 77 16.82 4.91 -10.93
CA ILE A 77 17.86 4.04 -11.50
C ILE A 77 17.55 3.74 -12.97
N GLY A 78 16.31 3.39 -13.27
CA GLY A 78 15.85 3.13 -14.63
C GLY A 78 16.12 4.32 -15.56
N LEU A 79 15.81 5.55 -15.12
CA LEU A 79 16.06 6.78 -15.85
C LEU A 79 17.56 7.02 -16.10
N ILE A 80 18.41 6.82 -15.08
CA ILE A 80 19.87 6.95 -15.21
C ILE A 80 20.41 5.95 -16.23
N PHE A 81 19.97 4.68 -16.17
CA PHE A 81 20.35 3.67 -17.15
C PHE A 81 19.85 4.02 -18.55
N LEU A 82 18.63 4.55 -18.68
CA LEU A 82 18.08 4.99 -19.97
C LEU A 82 18.94 6.12 -20.58
N ILE A 83 19.29 7.14 -19.81
CA ILE A 83 20.18 8.23 -20.23
C ILE A 83 21.56 7.68 -20.65
N LYS A 84 22.10 6.73 -19.88
CA LYS A 84 23.38 6.09 -20.17
C LYS A 84 23.32 5.27 -21.46
N ILE A 85 22.25 4.50 -21.68
CA ILE A 85 22.03 3.73 -22.92
C ILE A 85 21.94 4.68 -24.13
N ILE A 86 21.15 5.75 -24.04
CA ILE A 86 21.02 6.75 -25.11
C ILE A 86 22.38 7.37 -25.44
N THR A 87 23.18 7.69 -24.42
CA THR A 87 24.51 8.30 -24.59
C THR A 87 25.51 7.32 -25.21
N LEU A 88 25.53 6.06 -24.76
CA LEU A 88 26.40 5.01 -25.33
C LEU A 88 26.02 4.65 -26.77
N THR A 89 24.72 4.63 -27.07
CA THR A 89 24.20 4.34 -28.40
C THR A 89 24.55 5.48 -29.37
N ASN A 90 24.40 6.74 -28.94
CA ASN A 90 24.74 7.92 -29.74
C ASN A 90 26.25 8.10 -29.98
N ARG A 91 27.10 7.47 -29.16
CA ARG A 91 28.57 7.51 -29.32
C ARG A 91 29.14 6.31 -30.09
N GLU A 92 28.30 5.37 -30.54
CA GLU A 92 28.72 4.09 -31.14
C GLU A 92 29.67 3.23 -30.27
N GLU A 93 29.83 3.57 -28.98
CA GLU A 93 30.76 2.93 -28.04
C GLU A 93 30.12 1.77 -27.24
N GLY A 94 28.82 1.52 -27.41
CA GLY A 94 28.07 0.51 -26.65
C GLY A 94 28.08 -0.88 -27.29
N SER A 95 28.65 -1.88 -26.61
CA SER A 95 28.45 -3.29 -26.99
C SER A 95 26.96 -3.65 -26.98
N PHE A 96 26.45 -4.27 -28.05
CA PHE A 96 25.06 -4.71 -28.18
C PHE A 96 24.55 -5.48 -26.95
N MET A 97 25.42 -6.30 -26.35
CA MET A 97 25.10 -7.07 -25.15
C MET A 97 24.86 -6.18 -23.92
N GLN A 98 25.62 -5.10 -23.75
CA GLN A 98 25.44 -4.14 -22.65
C GLN A 98 24.15 -3.34 -22.80
N VAL A 99 23.82 -2.92 -24.03
CA VAL A 99 22.57 -2.20 -24.32
C VAL A 99 21.36 -3.10 -24.05
N SER A 100 21.42 -4.36 -24.51
CA SER A 100 20.36 -5.36 -24.33
C SER A 100 20.08 -5.66 -22.85
N LEU A 101 21.15 -5.91 -22.07
CA LEU A 101 21.04 -6.20 -20.64
C LEU A 101 20.46 -5.01 -19.87
N SER A 102 20.95 -3.80 -20.18
CA SER A 102 20.49 -2.57 -19.53
C SER A 102 19.02 -2.29 -19.85
N LEU A 103 18.58 -2.53 -21.09
CA LEU A 103 17.19 -2.39 -21.50
C LEU A 103 16.27 -3.39 -20.77
N ALA A 104 16.70 -4.65 -20.62
CA ALA A 104 15.96 -5.66 -19.87
C ALA A 104 15.79 -5.29 -18.39
N LEU A 105 16.83 -4.75 -17.76
CA LEU A 105 16.79 -4.28 -16.38
C LEU A 105 15.84 -3.09 -16.21
N VAL A 106 15.84 -2.15 -17.16
CA VAL A 106 14.89 -1.02 -17.18
C VAL A 106 13.46 -1.53 -17.32
N ALA A 107 13.19 -2.43 -18.27
CA ALA A 107 11.86 -3.00 -18.46
C ALA A 107 11.35 -3.72 -17.21
N PHE A 108 12.21 -4.53 -16.56
CA PHE A 108 11.87 -5.20 -15.31
C PHE A 108 11.56 -4.21 -14.17
N ALA A 109 12.36 -3.16 -14.03
CA ALA A 109 12.16 -2.13 -13.02
C ALA A 109 10.83 -1.39 -13.23
N LEU A 110 10.49 -1.05 -14.48
CA LEU A 110 9.24 -0.40 -14.85
C LEU A 110 8.03 -1.28 -14.54
N VAL A 111 8.04 -2.57 -14.95
CA VAL A 111 6.95 -3.50 -14.68
C VAL A 111 6.73 -3.68 -13.17
N ARG A 112 7.82 -3.85 -12.40
CA ARG A 112 7.73 -3.94 -10.92
C ARG A 112 7.18 -2.67 -10.30
N GLY A 113 7.64 -1.51 -10.75
CA GLY A 113 7.13 -0.21 -10.31
C GLY A 113 5.63 -0.07 -10.59
N LEU A 114 5.19 -0.47 -11.78
CA LEU A 114 3.79 -0.40 -12.21
C LEU A 114 2.90 -1.35 -11.40
N ILE A 115 3.34 -2.58 -11.15
CA ILE A 115 2.60 -3.53 -10.29
C ILE A 115 2.39 -2.93 -8.88
N TRP A 116 3.43 -2.35 -8.28
CA TRP A 116 3.27 -1.72 -6.96
C TRP A 116 2.40 -0.46 -7.02
N GLY A 117 2.47 0.32 -8.10
CA GLY A 117 1.58 1.45 -8.33
C GLY A 117 0.12 1.05 -8.40
N VAL A 118 -0.21 0.03 -9.20
CA VAL A 118 -1.58 -0.50 -9.32
C VAL A 118 -2.08 -1.05 -7.99
N GLN A 119 -1.24 -1.78 -7.23
CA GLN A 119 -1.61 -2.26 -5.90
C GLN A 119 -1.93 -1.12 -4.93
N LEU A 120 -1.16 -0.03 -4.96
CA LEU A 120 -1.42 1.15 -4.12
C LEU A 120 -2.70 1.87 -4.57
N PHE A 121 -2.92 1.99 -5.88
CA PHE A 121 -4.12 2.59 -6.43
C PHE A 121 -5.38 1.81 -6.02
N ALA A 122 -5.38 0.49 -6.23
CA ALA A 122 -6.50 -0.37 -5.85
C ALA A 122 -6.81 -0.30 -4.34
N LEU A 123 -5.77 -0.27 -3.49
CA LEU A 123 -5.95 -0.11 -2.05
C LEU A 123 -6.56 1.25 -1.70
N LYS A 124 -6.14 2.32 -2.35
CA LYS A 124 -6.69 3.67 -2.12
C LYS A 124 -8.13 3.79 -2.62
N GLU A 125 -8.42 3.22 -3.79
CA GLU A 125 -9.75 3.18 -4.37
C GLU A 125 -10.72 2.40 -3.47
N GLU A 126 -10.28 1.27 -2.92
CA GLU A 126 -11.08 0.50 -1.96
C GLU A 126 -11.42 1.32 -0.72
N ILE A 127 -10.43 2.03 -0.14
CA ILE A 127 -10.64 2.89 1.03
C ILE A 127 -11.63 4.01 0.71
N ASN A 128 -11.47 4.69 -0.43
CA ASN A 128 -12.35 5.77 -0.84
C ASN A 128 -13.78 5.27 -1.07
N THR A 129 -13.93 4.16 -1.81
CA THR A 129 -15.23 3.55 -2.07
C THR A 129 -15.91 3.15 -0.77
N PHE A 130 -15.16 2.59 0.18
CA PHE A 130 -15.68 2.24 1.49
C PHE A 130 -16.17 3.47 2.27
N LYS A 131 -15.41 4.57 2.27
CA LYS A 131 -15.80 5.83 2.91
C LYS A 131 -17.04 6.43 2.26
N ASP A 132 -17.09 6.45 0.94
CA ASP A 132 -18.24 6.96 0.18
C ASP A 132 -19.51 6.16 0.50
N LEU A 133 -19.44 4.82 0.54
CA LEU A 133 -20.57 3.94 0.88
C LEU A 133 -21.05 4.10 2.34
N ARG A 134 -20.21 4.64 3.23
CA ARG A 134 -20.50 4.84 4.65
C ARG A 134 -20.74 6.31 5.01
N ASN A 135 -20.68 7.23 4.04
CA ASN A 135 -20.74 8.68 4.24
C ASN A 135 -19.72 9.15 5.31
N LEU A 136 -18.46 8.73 5.18
CA LEU A 136 -17.36 9.06 6.11
C LEU A 136 -16.44 10.16 5.60
#